data_AF-A0A978TK95-F1
#
_entry.id   AF-A0A978TK95-F1
#
_cell.length_a   1.000
_cell.length_b   1.000
_cell.length_c   1.000
_cell.angle_alpha   90.00
_cell.angle_beta   90.00
_cell.angle_gamma   90.00
#
_symmetry.space_group_name_H-M   'P 1'
#
loop_
_entity.id
_entity.type
_entity.pdbx_description
1 polymer ?
#
loop_
_entity_poly.entity_id
_entity_poly.type
_entity_poly.pdbx_seq_one_letter_code
_entity_poly.pdbx_strand_id
1 'polypeptide(L)'
;MKDLIVVYQFGKVASSSIVATLNTIENIECYQSHFLGNEFFLEILNQATQPTQSHYFVEHQIGQLVSNIRLLRKINCFRQNLNDEGKLAFISIAREPIQWFRSSISQDIKGYLPYFHQALTSQSITVDSDRDAIEKALPIIFGQIHKAIQLGDSIEKLNFSKIKKSKKEIGIFDDLEMNKFLKFLVMFQRPHTWFQQHFETFMGFSLSEMTKLENHLYAKKCGWCESYVFRYEDISDAVPTIFEFLGLNRNIELKRENLTKTKDFNDSIEKVFQNSLLMNDLKICSKSRYTEIFGY
;
A
#
# COMPACT_ATOMS: atom_id res chain seq x y z
N MET A 1 -4.22 -0.34 32.24
CA MET A 1 -4.41 -1.05 30.93
C MET A 1 -3.29 -0.60 29.99
N LYS A 2 -2.85 -1.42 29.01
CA LYS A 2 -1.78 -1.02 28.06
C LYS A 2 -2.29 0.03 27.07
N ASP A 3 -1.43 0.95 26.66
CA ASP A 3 -1.70 1.85 25.55
C ASP A 3 -1.81 1.06 24.24
N LEU A 4 -2.81 1.37 23.43
CA LEU A 4 -3.05 0.71 22.14
C LEU A 4 -2.49 1.56 21.00
N ILE A 5 -1.55 1.01 20.25
CA ILE A 5 -1.03 1.65 19.04
C ILE A 5 -1.45 0.84 17.81
N VAL A 6 -1.97 1.52 16.80
CA VAL A 6 -2.34 0.92 15.52
C VAL A 6 -1.48 1.51 14.41
N VAL A 7 -0.58 0.70 13.87
CA VAL A 7 0.17 1.02 12.66
C VAL A 7 -0.75 0.74 11.47
N TYR A 8 -1.45 1.78 11.02
CA TYR A 8 -2.44 1.71 9.96
C TYR A 8 -1.82 2.11 8.63
N GLN A 9 -1.59 1.14 7.76
CA GLN A 9 -0.76 1.32 6.58
C GLN A 9 -1.27 0.61 5.36
N PHE A 10 -0.91 1.16 4.21
CA PHE A 10 -1.11 0.54 2.92
C PHE A 10 -0.04 -0.51 2.56
N GLY A 11 0.45 -1.31 3.52
CA GLY A 11 1.51 -2.29 3.28
C GLY A 11 2.85 -1.69 2.84
N LYS A 12 3.92 -2.52 2.86
CA LYS A 12 5.23 -2.19 2.26
C LYS A 12 5.91 -0.91 2.81
N VAL A 13 5.69 -0.57 4.07
CA VAL A 13 6.25 0.63 4.73
C VAL A 13 6.89 0.33 6.07
N ALA A 14 7.56 -0.83 6.20
CA ALA A 14 8.22 -1.28 7.44
C ALA A 14 7.30 -1.35 8.68
N SER A 15 6.00 -1.58 8.49
CA SER A 15 5.05 -1.72 9.60
C SER A 15 5.42 -2.82 10.58
N SER A 16 5.91 -3.96 10.08
CA SER A 16 6.29 -5.11 10.91
C SER A 16 7.40 -4.73 11.88
N SER A 17 8.41 -4.01 11.40
CA SER A 17 9.49 -3.44 12.23
C SER A 17 8.98 -2.53 13.34
N ILE A 18 8.07 -1.60 13.03
CA ILE A 18 7.50 -0.69 14.02
C ILE A 18 6.69 -1.46 15.07
N VAL A 19 5.82 -2.36 14.62
CA VAL A 19 4.98 -3.19 15.51
C VAL A 19 5.84 -4.09 16.40
N ALA A 20 6.83 -4.78 15.84
CA ALA A 20 7.72 -5.67 16.57
C ALA A 20 8.61 -4.93 17.57
N THR A 21 8.89 -3.65 17.32
CA THR A 21 9.63 -2.78 18.24
C THR A 21 8.72 -2.31 19.37
N LEU A 22 7.55 -1.75 19.05
CA LEU A 22 6.60 -1.24 20.04
C LEU A 22 6.09 -2.34 20.99
N ASN A 23 5.88 -3.57 20.49
CA ASN A 23 5.47 -4.70 21.33
C ASN A 23 6.55 -5.20 22.30
N THR A 24 7.78 -4.67 22.26
CA THR A 24 8.80 -4.94 23.30
C THR A 24 8.61 -4.10 24.56
N ILE A 25 7.76 -3.08 24.50
CA ILE A 25 7.54 -2.14 25.60
C ILE A 25 6.38 -2.67 26.45
N GLU A 26 6.61 -2.88 27.75
CA GLU A 26 5.70 -3.59 28.66
C GLU A 26 4.27 -3.05 28.63
N ASN A 27 4.11 -1.73 28.59
CA ASN A 27 2.81 -1.05 28.67
C ASN A 27 2.18 -0.69 27.31
N ILE A 28 2.71 -1.24 26.21
CA ILE A 28 2.17 -1.01 24.86
C ILE A 28 1.61 -2.31 24.29
N GLU A 29 0.48 -2.18 23.63
CA GLU A 29 -0.05 -3.18 22.72
C GLU A 29 -0.11 -2.59 21.32
N CYS A 30 0.67 -3.12 20.39
CA CYS A 30 0.77 -2.59 19.04
C CYS A 30 0.26 -3.59 17.99
N TYR A 31 -0.57 -3.11 17.08
CA TYR A 31 -1.11 -3.88 15.97
C TYR A 31 -0.77 -3.23 14.63
N GLN A 32 -0.53 -4.04 13.60
CA GLN A 32 -0.61 -3.58 12.22
C GLN A 32 -2.01 -3.82 11.67
N SER A 33 -2.51 -2.89 10.88
CA SER A 33 -3.75 -3.06 10.14
C SER A 33 -3.63 -2.55 8.71
N HIS A 34 -4.19 -3.31 7.77
CA HIS A 34 -4.21 -2.99 6.34
C HIS A 34 -5.54 -2.35 5.89
N PHE A 35 -6.59 -2.50 6.69
CA PHE A 35 -7.90 -1.94 6.43
C PHE A 35 -8.64 -1.76 7.76
N LEU A 36 -9.41 -0.69 7.86
CA LEU A 36 -10.26 -0.40 9.01
C LEU A 36 -11.63 0.07 8.52
N GLY A 37 -12.69 -0.23 9.28
CA GLY A 37 -14.06 0.12 8.92
C GLY A 37 -14.82 -1.03 8.24
N ASN A 38 -16.16 -0.93 8.27
CA ASN A 38 -17.06 -1.99 7.83
C ASN A 38 -17.03 -2.22 6.31
N GLU A 39 -16.89 -1.16 5.52
CA GLU A 39 -16.91 -1.26 4.06
C GLU A 39 -15.76 -2.13 3.54
N PHE A 40 -14.54 -1.86 4.00
CA PHE A 40 -13.37 -2.63 3.62
C PHE A 40 -13.36 -4.04 4.20
N PHE A 41 -13.95 -4.23 5.39
CA PHE A 41 -14.17 -5.56 5.91
C PHE A 41 -15.04 -6.40 4.96
N LEU A 42 -16.14 -5.83 4.47
CA LEU A 42 -17.02 -6.50 3.51
C LEU A 42 -16.33 -6.72 2.17
N GLU A 43 -15.50 -5.78 1.71
CA GLU A 43 -14.71 -5.96 0.49
C GLU A 43 -13.76 -7.16 0.58
N ILE A 44 -12.97 -7.25 1.66
CA ILE A 44 -12.03 -8.36 1.86
C ILE A 44 -12.77 -9.69 2.05
N LEU A 45 -13.92 -9.68 2.74
CA LEU A 45 -14.76 -10.86 2.87
C LEU A 45 -15.29 -11.33 1.51
N ASN A 46 -15.75 -10.40 0.66
CA ASN A 46 -16.20 -10.71 -0.69
C ASN A 46 -15.05 -11.27 -1.54
N GLN A 47 -13.83 -10.73 -1.43
CA GLN A 47 -12.65 -11.27 -2.13
C GLN A 47 -12.31 -12.69 -1.65
N ALA A 48 -12.22 -12.89 -0.33
CA ALA A 48 -11.85 -14.18 0.27
C ALA A 48 -12.84 -15.31 -0.07
N THR A 49 -14.05 -14.98 -0.50
CA THR A 49 -15.09 -15.93 -0.90
C THR A 49 -15.19 -16.13 -2.41
N GLN A 50 -14.35 -15.46 -3.23
CA GLN A 50 -14.36 -15.64 -4.69
C GLN A 50 -13.71 -16.98 -5.08
N PRO A 51 -14.42 -17.86 -5.81
CA PRO A 51 -13.90 -19.18 -6.17
C PRO A 51 -12.74 -19.13 -7.19
N THR A 52 -12.56 -18.00 -7.87
CA THR A 52 -11.53 -17.81 -8.91
C THR A 52 -10.21 -17.24 -8.36
N GLN A 53 -10.15 -16.92 -7.07
CA GLN A 53 -8.95 -16.40 -6.44
C GLN A 53 -7.97 -17.53 -6.09
N SER A 54 -6.67 -17.31 -6.29
CA SER A 54 -5.69 -18.35 -5.97
C SER A 54 -5.62 -18.58 -4.46
N HIS A 55 -5.46 -19.85 -4.06
CA HIS A 55 -5.37 -20.28 -2.66
C HIS A 55 -4.39 -19.45 -1.82
N TYR A 56 -3.21 -19.14 -2.38
CA TYR A 56 -2.20 -18.28 -1.76
C TYR A 56 -2.75 -16.95 -1.23
N PHE A 57 -3.59 -16.26 -2.01
CA PHE A 57 -4.16 -14.98 -1.59
C PHE A 57 -5.32 -15.14 -0.61
N VAL A 58 -6.07 -16.25 -0.68
CA VAL A 58 -7.20 -16.54 0.22
C VAL A 58 -6.71 -16.75 1.65
N GLU A 59 -5.69 -17.60 1.85
CA GLU A 59 -5.14 -17.85 3.19
C GLU A 59 -4.64 -16.56 3.84
N HIS A 60 -3.95 -15.73 3.06
CA HIS A 60 -3.46 -14.44 3.53
C HIS A 60 -4.60 -13.50 3.96
N GLN A 61 -5.69 -13.43 3.19
CA GLN A 61 -6.84 -12.58 3.50
C GLN A 61 -7.63 -13.05 4.74
N ILE A 62 -7.81 -14.36 4.92
CA ILE A 62 -8.51 -14.92 6.09
C ILE A 62 -7.77 -14.56 7.39
N GLY A 63 -6.43 -14.70 7.41
CA GLY A 63 -5.63 -14.31 8.57
C GLY A 63 -5.76 -12.83 8.92
N GLN A 64 -5.83 -11.96 7.90
CA GLN A 64 -6.07 -10.52 8.08
C GLN A 64 -7.46 -10.22 8.63
N LEU A 65 -8.51 -10.91 8.15
CA LEU A 65 -9.89 -10.72 8.62
C LEU A 65 -10.03 -10.99 10.12
N VAL A 66 -9.55 -12.14 10.60
CA VAL A 66 -9.66 -12.51 12.02
C VAL A 66 -8.95 -11.50 12.91
N SER A 67 -7.74 -11.10 12.53
CA SER A 67 -6.93 -10.13 13.29
C SER A 67 -7.61 -8.75 13.32
N ASN A 68 -8.16 -8.30 12.19
CA ASN A 68 -8.82 -7.01 12.11
C ASN A 68 -10.16 -6.95 12.85
N ILE A 69 -10.94 -8.04 12.91
CA ILE A 69 -12.18 -8.07 13.73
C ILE A 69 -11.86 -7.79 15.20
N ARG A 70 -10.83 -8.46 15.73
CA ARG A 70 -10.41 -8.29 17.13
C ARG A 70 -9.94 -6.87 17.39
N LEU A 71 -9.16 -6.31 16.47
CA LEU A 71 -8.68 -4.94 16.57
C LEU A 71 -9.81 -3.90 16.49
N LEU A 72 -10.74 -4.05 15.55
CA LEU A 72 -11.88 -3.13 15.39
C LEU A 72 -12.76 -3.10 16.64
N ARG A 73 -12.97 -4.26 17.29
CA ARG A 73 -13.67 -4.30 18.58
C ARG A 73 -12.96 -3.44 19.64
N LYS A 74 -11.64 -3.55 19.75
CA LYS A 74 -10.86 -2.73 20.71
C LYS A 74 -10.95 -1.24 20.38
N ILE A 75 -10.79 -0.87 19.11
CA ILE A 75 -10.91 0.52 18.66
C ILE A 75 -12.31 1.08 18.99
N ASN A 76 -13.37 0.29 18.79
CA ASN A 76 -14.73 0.72 19.09
C ASN A 76 -14.97 0.91 20.60
N CYS A 77 -14.30 0.15 21.47
CA CYS A 77 -14.33 0.43 22.91
C CYS A 77 -13.77 1.83 23.22
N PHE A 78 -12.65 2.23 22.61
CA PHE A 78 -12.11 3.59 22.76
C PHE A 78 -13.07 4.66 22.21
N ARG A 79 -13.65 4.44 21.02
CA ARG A 79 -14.62 5.38 20.42
C ARG A 79 -15.85 5.60 21.28
N GLN A 80 -16.30 4.57 22.00
CA GLN A 80 -17.48 4.62 22.87
C GLN A 80 -17.14 5.00 24.32
N ASN A 81 -15.89 5.38 24.62
CA ASN A 81 -15.41 5.64 25.98
C ASN A 81 -15.70 4.49 26.95
N LEU A 82 -15.65 3.25 26.46
CA LEU A 82 -15.83 2.03 27.28
C LEU A 82 -14.50 1.53 27.87
N ASN A 83 -13.40 2.26 27.66
CA ASN A 83 -12.10 1.98 28.25
C ASN A 83 -11.79 3.02 29.31
N ASP A 84 -11.62 2.58 30.55
CA ASP A 84 -11.35 3.44 31.71
C ASP A 84 -9.86 3.86 31.80
N GLU A 85 -8.96 3.12 31.15
CA GLU A 85 -7.50 3.34 31.20
C GLU A 85 -6.83 3.10 29.82
N GLY A 86 -5.71 3.79 29.60
CA GLY A 86 -4.89 3.69 28.38
C GLY A 86 -5.29 4.67 27.27
N LYS A 87 -4.38 4.90 26.33
CA LYS A 87 -4.58 5.76 25.16
C LYS A 87 -4.59 4.96 23.87
N LEU A 88 -5.31 5.48 22.87
CA LEU A 88 -5.26 4.95 21.50
C LEU A 88 -4.51 5.92 20.59
N ALA A 89 -3.48 5.43 19.90
CA ALA A 89 -2.78 6.16 18.86
C ALA A 89 -2.79 5.41 17.52
N PHE A 90 -2.95 6.15 16.42
CA PHE A 90 -2.74 5.66 15.06
C PHE A 90 -1.42 6.18 14.51
N ILE A 91 -0.65 5.31 13.88
CA ILE A 91 0.54 5.66 13.12
C ILE A 91 0.30 5.23 11.67
N SER A 92 0.15 6.18 10.76
CA SER A 92 0.01 5.91 9.33
C SER A 92 1.23 6.37 8.55
N ILE A 93 1.57 5.61 7.52
CA ILE A 93 2.81 5.79 6.77
C ILE A 93 2.46 5.85 5.29
N ALA A 94 2.79 6.98 4.69
CA ALA A 94 2.73 7.21 3.26
C ALA A 94 4.04 6.76 2.61
N ARG A 95 4.04 6.40 1.32
CA ARG A 95 5.24 6.07 0.56
C ARG A 95 5.09 6.55 -0.87
N GLU A 96 6.19 6.90 -1.51
CA GLU A 96 6.18 7.26 -2.92
C GLU A 96 5.48 6.15 -3.76
N PRO A 97 4.43 6.47 -4.54
CA PRO A 97 3.59 5.46 -5.18
C PRO A 97 4.32 4.49 -6.13
N ILE A 98 5.27 4.97 -6.92
CA ILE A 98 6.04 4.13 -7.86
C ILE A 98 6.96 3.19 -7.09
N GLN A 99 7.61 3.68 -6.02
CA GLN A 99 8.42 2.86 -5.12
C GLN A 99 7.59 1.81 -4.39
N TRP A 100 6.36 2.17 -4.01
CA TRP A 100 5.41 1.22 -3.45
C TRP A 100 5.04 0.14 -4.48
N PHE A 101 4.68 0.54 -5.71
CA PHE A 101 4.33 -0.37 -6.80
C PHE A 101 5.46 -1.35 -7.12
N ARG A 102 6.70 -0.84 -7.23
CA ARG A 102 7.92 -1.66 -7.36
C ARG A 102 8.05 -2.69 -6.24
N SER A 103 7.86 -2.23 -5.00
CA SER A 103 7.96 -3.10 -3.82
C SER A 103 6.87 -4.17 -3.77
N SER A 104 5.69 -3.89 -4.31
CA SER A 104 4.59 -4.86 -4.43
C SER A 104 4.86 -5.89 -5.51
N ILE A 105 5.31 -5.47 -6.70
CA ILE A 105 5.72 -6.39 -7.77
C ILE A 105 6.85 -7.32 -7.29
N SER A 106 7.89 -6.77 -6.67
CA SER A 106 9.04 -7.56 -6.15
C SER A 106 8.60 -8.62 -5.14
N GLN A 107 7.61 -8.32 -4.29
CA GLN A 107 7.14 -9.30 -3.32
C GLN A 107 6.35 -10.45 -3.95
N ASP A 108 5.48 -10.15 -4.91
CA ASP A 108 4.52 -11.10 -5.44
C ASP A 108 4.89 -11.59 -6.86
N ILE A 109 6.14 -11.38 -7.27
CA ILE A 109 6.64 -11.59 -8.65
C ILE A 109 6.35 -13.00 -9.17
N LYS A 110 6.51 -14.02 -8.33
CA LYS A 110 6.24 -15.42 -8.71
C LYS A 110 4.80 -15.64 -9.12
N GLY A 111 3.85 -14.94 -8.49
CA GLY A 111 2.44 -14.98 -8.84
C GLY A 111 2.14 -14.29 -10.18
N TYR A 112 3.03 -13.40 -10.65
CA TYR A 112 2.86 -12.65 -11.89
C TYR A 112 3.59 -13.24 -13.09
N LEU A 113 4.62 -14.09 -12.88
CA LEU A 113 5.39 -14.71 -13.97
C LEU A 113 4.51 -15.41 -15.03
N PRO A 114 3.48 -16.22 -14.69
CA PRO A 114 2.64 -16.84 -15.71
C PRO A 114 1.91 -15.82 -16.60
N TYR A 115 1.59 -14.63 -16.07
CA TYR A 115 1.01 -13.55 -16.85
C TYR A 115 2.04 -12.91 -17.78
N PHE A 116 3.26 -12.66 -17.30
CA PHE A 116 4.33 -12.07 -18.12
C PHE A 116 4.65 -12.95 -19.33
N HIS A 117 4.82 -14.26 -19.11
CA HIS A 117 5.03 -15.22 -20.20
C HIS A 117 3.87 -15.21 -21.21
N GLN A 118 2.62 -15.18 -20.73
CA GLN A 118 1.46 -15.12 -21.62
C GLN A 118 1.41 -13.82 -22.45
N ALA A 119 1.63 -12.66 -21.82
CA ALA A 119 1.55 -11.35 -22.47
C ALA A 119 2.67 -11.14 -23.50
N LEU A 120 3.85 -11.75 -23.27
CA LEU A 120 4.95 -11.76 -24.23
C LEU A 120 4.68 -12.73 -25.39
N THR A 121 4.12 -13.90 -25.10
CA THR A 121 3.76 -14.89 -26.13
C THR A 121 2.67 -14.37 -27.06
N SER A 122 1.65 -13.68 -26.55
CA SER A 122 0.60 -13.06 -27.40
C SER A 122 1.16 -12.00 -28.36
N GLN A 123 2.33 -11.45 -28.04
CA GLN A 123 3.06 -10.48 -28.86
C GLN A 123 4.16 -11.12 -29.72
N SER A 124 4.25 -12.45 -29.76
CA SER A 124 5.32 -13.19 -30.47
C SER A 124 6.73 -12.82 -30.00
N ILE A 125 6.88 -12.42 -28.73
CA ILE A 125 8.17 -12.12 -28.12
C ILE A 125 8.74 -13.39 -27.50
N THR A 126 9.95 -13.78 -27.90
CA THR A 126 10.66 -14.93 -27.33
C THR A 126 11.17 -14.62 -25.93
N VAL A 127 11.10 -15.62 -25.05
CA VAL A 127 11.49 -15.51 -23.64
C VAL A 127 12.42 -16.66 -23.29
N ASP A 128 13.63 -16.32 -22.86
CA ASP A 128 14.68 -17.32 -22.60
C ASP A 128 14.72 -17.75 -21.13
N SER A 129 14.17 -16.92 -20.22
CA SER A 129 14.14 -17.18 -18.78
C SER A 129 13.10 -16.31 -18.07
N ASP A 130 12.79 -16.61 -16.81
CA ASP A 130 11.93 -15.75 -15.98
C ASP A 130 12.50 -14.33 -15.80
N ARG A 131 13.82 -14.21 -15.68
CA ARG A 131 14.49 -12.90 -15.63
C ARG A 131 14.23 -12.10 -16.92
N ASP A 132 14.39 -12.75 -18.06
CA ASP A 132 14.14 -12.15 -19.37
C ASP A 132 12.64 -11.79 -19.55
N ALA A 133 11.73 -12.64 -19.04
CA ALA A 133 10.30 -12.36 -19.01
C ALA A 133 9.99 -11.07 -18.24
N ILE A 134 10.59 -10.89 -17.06
CA ILE A 134 10.41 -9.68 -16.24
C ILE A 134 10.94 -8.45 -16.95
N GLU A 135 12.16 -8.52 -17.49
CA GLU A 135 12.84 -7.40 -18.16
C GLU A 135 12.09 -6.93 -19.42
N LYS A 136 11.40 -7.85 -20.12
CA LYS A 136 10.59 -7.53 -21.31
C LYS A 136 9.14 -7.15 -21.00
N ALA A 137 8.48 -7.80 -20.04
CA ALA A 137 7.06 -7.59 -19.78
C ALA A 137 6.77 -6.29 -19.02
N LEU A 138 7.59 -5.94 -18.03
CA LEU A 138 7.34 -4.76 -17.20
C LEU A 138 7.31 -3.44 -18.00
N PRO A 139 8.24 -3.18 -18.95
CA PRO A 139 8.16 -1.99 -19.80
C PRO A 139 6.87 -1.91 -20.62
N ILE A 140 6.37 -3.04 -21.12
CA ILE A 140 5.09 -3.13 -21.83
C ILE A 140 3.94 -2.74 -20.89
N ILE A 141 3.91 -3.30 -19.68
CA ILE A 141 2.90 -3.00 -18.67
C ILE A 141 2.94 -1.51 -18.30
N PHE A 142 4.12 -0.91 -18.16
CA PHE A 142 4.25 0.53 -17.92
C PHE A 142 3.65 1.37 -19.04
N GLY A 143 3.92 1.00 -20.30
CA GLY A 143 3.30 1.64 -21.46
C GLY A 143 1.77 1.50 -21.47
N GLN A 144 1.26 0.32 -21.11
CA GLN A 144 -0.17 0.07 -20.99
C GLN A 144 -0.80 0.89 -19.85
N ILE A 145 -0.14 1.00 -18.68
CA ILE A 145 -0.60 1.85 -17.56
C ILE A 145 -0.61 3.32 -18.00
N HIS A 146 0.46 3.80 -18.64
CA HIS A 146 0.56 5.19 -19.10
C HIS A 146 -0.60 5.54 -20.05
N LYS A 147 -0.87 4.68 -21.05
CA LYS A 147 -2.02 4.86 -21.95
C LYS A 147 -3.36 4.78 -21.21
N ALA A 148 -3.51 3.86 -20.25
CA ALA A 148 -4.73 3.74 -19.47
C ALA A 148 -5.00 5.00 -18.63
N ILE A 149 -3.95 5.63 -18.08
CA ILE A 149 -4.06 6.90 -17.36
C ILE A 149 -4.42 8.02 -18.33
N GLN A 150 -3.84 8.09 -19.53
CA GLN A 150 -4.19 9.09 -20.55
C GLN A 150 -5.64 8.96 -21.05
N LEU A 151 -6.17 7.74 -21.10
CA LEU A 151 -7.57 7.47 -21.43
C LEU A 151 -8.52 7.78 -20.27
N GLY A 152 -8.03 7.66 -19.04
CA GLY A 152 -8.69 8.15 -17.84
C GLY A 152 -8.51 9.65 -17.68
N ASP A 153 -9.35 10.29 -16.88
CA ASP A 153 -9.18 11.73 -16.63
C ASP A 153 -8.06 11.99 -15.61
N SER A 154 -7.87 11.07 -14.66
CA SER A 154 -6.81 11.11 -13.64
C SER A 154 -6.58 9.73 -13.03
N ILE A 155 -5.42 9.52 -12.39
CA ILE A 155 -5.15 8.29 -11.63
C ILE A 155 -6.15 8.08 -10.48
N GLU A 156 -6.70 9.15 -9.90
CA GLU A 156 -7.67 9.05 -8.81
C GLU A 156 -9.07 8.63 -9.28
N LYS A 157 -9.40 8.84 -10.56
CA LYS A 157 -10.73 8.60 -11.15
C LYS A 157 -10.66 7.80 -12.45
N LEU A 158 -9.92 6.70 -12.44
CA LEU A 158 -9.86 5.80 -13.59
C LEU A 158 -11.24 5.21 -13.91
N ASN A 159 -11.72 5.44 -15.15
CA ASN A 159 -12.94 4.82 -15.65
C ASN A 159 -12.64 3.43 -16.23
N PHE A 160 -12.68 2.40 -15.39
CA PHE A 160 -12.37 1.03 -15.79
C PHE A 160 -13.24 0.49 -16.95
N SER A 161 -14.48 0.95 -17.07
CA SER A 161 -15.36 0.57 -18.18
C SER A 161 -14.86 1.15 -19.51
N LYS A 162 -14.47 2.42 -19.53
CA LYS A 162 -13.84 3.07 -20.70
C LYS A 162 -12.53 2.38 -21.06
N ILE A 163 -11.66 2.14 -20.06
CA ILE A 163 -10.37 1.47 -20.24
C ILE A 163 -10.56 0.08 -20.85
N LYS A 164 -11.53 -0.70 -20.36
CA LYS A 164 -11.85 -2.03 -20.91
C LYS A 164 -12.35 -1.97 -22.35
N LYS A 165 -13.15 -0.96 -22.71
CA LYS A 165 -13.62 -0.75 -24.08
C LYS A 165 -12.47 -0.34 -25.03
N SER A 166 -11.49 0.40 -24.53
CA SER A 166 -10.30 0.86 -25.29
C SER A 166 -9.10 -0.10 -25.19
N LYS A 167 -9.31 -1.39 -24.87
CA LYS A 167 -8.20 -2.37 -24.69
C LYS A 167 -7.20 -2.40 -25.86
N LYS A 168 -7.69 -2.28 -27.10
CA LYS A 168 -6.83 -2.28 -28.30
C LYS A 168 -5.91 -1.05 -28.36
N GLU A 169 -6.40 0.13 -27.96
CA GLU A 169 -5.62 1.37 -27.93
C GLU A 169 -4.50 1.28 -26.88
N ILE A 170 -4.81 0.63 -25.75
CA ILE A 170 -3.85 0.35 -24.67
C ILE A 170 -2.77 -0.66 -25.14
N GLY A 171 -3.08 -1.50 -26.13
CA GLY A 171 -2.19 -2.55 -26.63
C GLY A 171 -2.40 -3.88 -25.89
N ILE A 172 -3.65 -4.21 -25.60
CA ILE A 172 -4.08 -5.46 -24.98
C ILE A 172 -4.89 -6.26 -26.00
N PHE A 173 -4.55 -7.54 -26.17
CA PHE A 173 -5.03 -8.35 -27.30
C PHE A 173 -6.40 -8.99 -27.02
N ASP A 174 -6.60 -9.50 -25.82
CA ASP A 174 -7.79 -10.27 -25.45
C ASP A 174 -8.35 -9.89 -24.07
N ASP A 175 -9.53 -10.42 -23.73
CA ASP A 175 -10.19 -10.13 -22.45
C ASP A 175 -9.52 -10.80 -21.25
N LEU A 176 -8.78 -11.89 -21.47
CA LEU A 176 -8.05 -12.58 -20.41
C LEU A 176 -6.85 -11.75 -19.96
N GLU A 177 -6.07 -11.24 -20.91
CA GLU A 177 -4.99 -10.28 -20.70
C GLU A 177 -5.53 -9.00 -20.05
N MET A 178 -6.67 -8.47 -20.54
CA MET A 178 -7.31 -7.29 -19.96
C MET A 178 -7.62 -7.47 -18.48
N ASN A 179 -8.23 -8.60 -18.09
CA ASN A 179 -8.56 -8.87 -16.68
C ASN A 179 -7.30 -8.95 -15.79
N LYS A 180 -6.17 -9.42 -16.34
CA LYS A 180 -4.89 -9.45 -15.61
C LYS A 180 -4.25 -8.07 -15.54
N PHE A 181 -4.25 -7.31 -16.63
CA PHE A 181 -3.79 -5.92 -16.67
C PHE A 181 -4.55 -5.05 -15.67
N LEU A 182 -5.88 -5.21 -15.55
CA LEU A 182 -6.67 -4.46 -14.57
C LEU A 182 -6.18 -4.65 -13.13
N LYS A 183 -5.65 -5.84 -12.78
CA LYS A 183 -5.06 -6.06 -11.45
C LYS A 183 -3.79 -5.23 -11.25
N PHE A 184 -2.95 -5.11 -12.27
CA PHE A 184 -1.78 -4.22 -12.25
C PHE A 184 -2.17 -2.75 -12.17
N LEU A 185 -3.18 -2.34 -12.95
CA LEU A 185 -3.65 -0.97 -12.94
C LEU A 185 -4.24 -0.59 -11.57
N VAL A 186 -5.04 -1.47 -10.95
CA VAL A 186 -5.54 -1.27 -9.58
C VAL A 186 -4.38 -1.23 -8.59
N MET A 187 -3.40 -2.13 -8.70
CA MET A 187 -2.22 -2.13 -7.84
C MET A 187 -1.41 -0.83 -7.97
N PHE A 188 -1.29 -0.28 -9.18
CA PHE A 188 -0.61 0.99 -9.45
C PHE A 188 -1.41 2.18 -8.90
N GLN A 189 -2.74 2.18 -9.08
CA GLN A 189 -3.63 3.25 -8.62
C GLN A 189 -3.72 3.34 -7.10
N ARG A 190 -3.78 2.20 -6.41
CA ARG A 190 -4.10 2.12 -4.99
C ARG A 190 -3.26 3.04 -4.07
N PRO A 191 -1.93 3.17 -4.19
CA PRO A 191 -1.18 4.10 -3.35
C PRO A 191 -1.60 5.56 -3.52
N HIS A 192 -2.14 5.95 -4.69
CA HIS A 192 -2.59 7.32 -4.95
C HIS A 192 -3.93 7.64 -4.28
N THR A 193 -4.79 6.65 -4.07
CA THR A 193 -6.15 6.86 -3.53
C THR A 193 -6.32 6.34 -2.11
N TRP A 194 -5.38 5.52 -1.62
CA TRP A 194 -5.56 4.80 -0.37
C TRP A 194 -5.84 5.72 0.81
N PHE A 195 -5.08 6.81 0.92
CA PHE A 195 -5.20 7.71 2.06
C PHE A 195 -6.59 8.34 2.14
N GLN A 196 -7.10 8.88 1.03
CA GLN A 196 -8.43 9.47 0.98
C GLN A 196 -9.53 8.41 1.20
N GLN A 197 -9.44 7.28 0.50
CA GLN A 197 -10.49 6.26 0.53
C GLN A 197 -10.55 5.53 1.87
N HIS A 198 -9.40 5.28 2.51
CA HIS A 198 -9.30 4.43 3.69
C HIS A 198 -8.96 5.18 4.97
N PHE A 199 -8.00 6.11 4.95
CA PHE A 199 -7.60 6.84 6.16
C PHE A 199 -8.60 7.93 6.51
N GLU A 200 -8.89 8.85 5.58
CA GLU A 200 -9.79 9.97 5.85
C GLU A 200 -11.20 9.48 6.18
N THR A 201 -11.72 8.51 5.42
CA THR A 201 -13.03 7.88 5.69
C THR A 201 -13.11 7.28 7.09
N PHE A 202 -12.07 6.56 7.53
CA PHE A 202 -12.10 5.89 8.83
C PHE A 202 -11.89 6.85 10.00
N MET A 203 -10.98 7.81 9.86
CA MET A 203 -10.61 8.74 10.91
C MET A 203 -11.58 9.92 11.03
N GLY A 204 -12.32 10.23 9.95
CA GLY A 204 -13.28 11.33 9.91
C GLY A 204 -12.65 12.72 9.77
N PHE A 205 -11.37 12.78 9.38
CA PHE A 205 -10.65 14.02 9.11
C PHE A 205 -9.60 13.83 8.01
N SER A 206 -9.27 14.92 7.33
CA SER A 206 -8.27 14.99 6.26
C SER A 206 -6.89 15.38 6.78
N LEU A 207 -5.84 15.17 5.97
CA LEU A 207 -4.48 15.59 6.36
C LEU A 207 -4.36 17.11 6.55
N SER A 208 -5.13 17.90 5.79
CA SER A 208 -5.15 19.36 5.92
C SER A 208 -5.66 19.85 7.29
N GLU A 209 -6.32 18.99 8.05
CA GLU A 209 -6.79 19.29 9.41
C GLU A 209 -5.81 18.83 10.50
N MET A 210 -4.66 18.28 10.12
CA MET A 210 -3.61 17.85 11.04
C MET A 210 -2.55 18.94 11.22
N THR A 211 -1.98 19.03 12.41
CA THR A 211 -0.89 19.94 12.70
C THR A 211 0.41 19.33 12.20
N LYS A 212 1.14 20.07 11.35
CA LYS A 212 2.48 19.69 10.93
C LYS A 212 3.45 19.87 12.09
N LEU A 213 4.17 18.81 12.48
CA LEU A 213 5.15 18.84 13.56
C LEU A 213 6.55 19.16 13.03
N GLU A 214 7.09 18.29 12.17
CA GLU A 214 8.42 18.39 11.57
C GLU A 214 8.39 17.74 10.17
N ASN A 215 9.27 18.13 9.25
CA ASN A 215 9.39 17.51 7.90
C ASN A 215 8.04 17.23 7.23
N HIS A 216 7.64 15.97 7.03
CA HIS A 216 6.31 15.56 6.56
C HIS A 216 5.58 14.71 7.61
N LEU A 217 5.85 14.97 8.89
CA LEU A 217 5.15 14.40 10.04
C LEU A 217 4.00 15.31 10.46
N TYR A 218 2.81 14.73 10.51
CA TYR A 218 1.57 15.39 10.88
C TYR A 218 0.98 14.70 12.10
N ALA A 219 0.42 15.47 13.02
CA ALA A 219 -0.26 14.96 14.20
C ALA A 219 -1.64 15.59 14.38
N LYS A 220 -2.58 14.80 14.89
CA LYS A 220 -3.91 15.29 15.30
C LYS A 220 -4.43 14.48 16.47
N LYS A 221 -5.00 15.17 17.45
CA LYS A 221 -5.75 14.57 18.55
C LYS A 221 -7.24 14.65 18.26
N CYS A 222 -7.94 13.52 18.40
CA CYS A 222 -9.29 13.30 17.88
C CYS A 222 -10.30 12.84 18.96
N GLY A 223 -10.27 13.39 20.17
CA GLY A 223 -11.19 13.01 21.25
C GLY A 223 -10.94 11.59 21.81
N TRP A 224 -11.16 10.56 20.98
CA TRP A 224 -10.97 9.14 21.29
C TRP A 224 -9.60 8.58 20.85
N CYS A 225 -8.79 9.38 20.14
CA CYS A 225 -7.50 8.94 19.62
C CYS A 225 -6.47 10.06 19.50
N GLU A 226 -5.21 9.68 19.31
CA GLU A 226 -4.18 10.48 18.67
C GLU A 226 -3.80 9.85 17.33
N SER A 227 -3.33 10.64 16.37
CA SER A 227 -2.98 10.16 15.04
C SER A 227 -1.75 10.85 14.51
N TYR A 228 -0.84 10.06 13.95
CA TYR A 228 0.43 10.48 13.39
C TYR A 228 0.52 9.97 11.96
N VAL A 229 0.89 10.84 11.02
CA VAL A 229 1.06 10.48 9.61
C VAL A 229 2.39 11.01 9.11
N PHE A 230 3.19 10.16 8.45
CA PHE A 230 4.48 10.57 7.91
C PHE A 230 4.86 9.80 6.64
N ARG A 231 5.92 10.25 5.95
CA ARG A 231 6.49 9.55 4.78
C ARG A 231 7.44 8.45 5.19
N TYR A 232 7.38 7.33 4.50
CA TYR A 232 8.27 6.20 4.71
C TYR A 232 9.75 6.60 4.55
N GLU A 233 10.02 7.52 3.63
CA GLU A 233 11.34 8.09 3.36
C GLU A 233 11.89 8.90 4.54
N ASP A 234 11.02 9.40 5.43
CA ASP A 234 11.37 10.19 6.61
C ASP A 234 11.35 9.34 7.91
N ILE A 235 11.31 8.01 7.81
CA ILE A 235 11.12 7.10 8.96
C ILE A 235 12.18 7.25 10.07
N SER A 236 13.44 7.56 9.69
CA SER A 236 14.54 7.74 10.66
C SER A 236 14.30 8.90 11.61
N ASP A 237 13.59 9.93 11.14
CA ASP A 237 13.38 11.17 11.87
C ASP A 237 12.00 11.15 12.52
N ALA A 238 10.98 10.70 11.78
CA ALA A 238 9.60 10.73 12.24
C ALA A 238 9.33 9.77 13.41
N VAL A 239 9.90 8.56 13.40
CA VAL A 239 9.60 7.55 14.43
C VAL A 239 10.11 7.98 15.82
N PRO A 240 11.37 8.42 15.99
CA PRO A 240 11.83 8.97 17.26
C PRO A 240 10.95 10.11 17.78
N THR A 241 10.54 11.03 16.90
CA THR A 241 9.64 12.14 17.26
C THR A 241 8.27 11.61 17.72
N ILE A 242 7.65 10.68 16.98
CA ILE A 242 6.39 10.06 17.40
C ILE A 242 6.53 9.38 18.76
N PHE A 243 7.63 8.67 19.00
CA PHE A 243 7.88 8.02 20.29
C PHE A 243 7.92 9.04 21.44
N GLU A 244 8.59 10.16 21.25
CA GLU A 244 8.61 11.25 22.24
C GLU A 244 7.19 11.79 22.52
N PHE A 245 6.38 12.03 21.48
CA PHE A 245 4.98 12.47 21.64
C PHE A 245 4.10 11.44 22.34
N LEU A 246 4.39 10.16 22.19
CA LEU A 246 3.73 9.06 22.90
C LEU A 246 4.27 8.85 24.32
N GLY A 247 5.25 9.65 24.77
CA GLY A 247 5.88 9.52 26.09
C GLY A 247 6.87 8.35 26.18
N LEU A 248 7.39 7.88 25.05
CA LEU A 248 8.35 6.78 24.94
C LEU A 248 9.77 7.31 24.75
N ASN A 249 10.75 6.44 24.95
CA ASN A 249 12.15 6.79 24.72
C ASN A 249 12.43 6.95 23.22
N ARG A 250 12.89 8.16 22.81
CA ARG A 250 13.25 8.49 21.42
C ARG A 250 14.40 7.65 20.85
N ASN A 251 15.24 7.03 21.70
CA ASN A 251 16.41 6.27 21.29
C ASN A 251 16.12 4.77 21.07
N ILE A 252 14.85 4.36 21.04
CA ILE A 252 14.48 2.98 20.73
C ILE A 252 14.75 2.72 19.25
N GLU A 253 15.71 1.83 18.98
CA GLU A 253 16.03 1.44 17.60
C GLU A 253 14.95 0.52 17.01
N LEU A 254 14.55 0.82 15.77
CA LEU A 254 13.64 -0.04 15.03
C LEU A 254 14.31 -1.37 14.67
N LYS A 255 13.68 -2.47 15.06
CA LYS A 255 14.08 -3.81 14.61
C LYS A 255 14.07 -3.86 13.07
N ARG A 256 15.16 -4.31 12.46
CA ARG A 256 15.20 -4.53 11.01
C ARG A 256 14.64 -5.91 10.68
N GLU A 257 13.47 -5.93 10.05
CA GLU A 257 12.81 -7.15 9.58
C GLU A 257 12.63 -7.07 8.05
N ASN A 258 12.58 -8.23 7.37
CA ASN A 258 12.26 -8.34 5.93
C ASN A 258 13.19 -7.55 4.98
N LEU A 259 14.50 -7.73 5.09
CA LEU A 259 15.47 -7.10 4.19
C LEU A 259 15.24 -7.53 2.72
N THR A 260 14.92 -6.57 1.84
CA THR A 260 14.56 -6.78 0.42
C THR A 260 15.64 -7.48 -0.40
N LYS A 261 16.92 -7.42 0.01
CA LYS A 261 18.06 -7.96 -0.74
C LYS A 261 18.07 -9.48 -0.91
N THR A 262 17.18 -10.21 -0.23
CA THR A 262 17.06 -11.67 -0.34
C THR A 262 15.90 -12.12 -1.23
N LYS A 263 15.16 -11.19 -1.86
CA LYS A 263 14.00 -11.53 -2.69
C LYS A 263 14.40 -11.87 -4.13
N ASP A 264 13.83 -12.95 -4.65
CA ASP A 264 14.06 -13.41 -6.03
C ASP A 264 13.78 -12.30 -7.06
N PHE A 265 14.64 -12.20 -8.07
CA PHE A 265 14.52 -11.27 -9.20
C PHE A 265 14.51 -9.76 -8.87
N ASN A 266 14.79 -9.35 -7.62
CA ASN A 266 14.74 -7.95 -7.23
C ASN A 266 15.64 -7.05 -8.09
N ASP A 267 16.86 -7.50 -8.42
CA ASP A 267 17.81 -6.74 -9.24
C ASP A 267 17.26 -6.49 -10.66
N SER A 268 16.58 -7.48 -11.25
CA SER A 268 15.96 -7.36 -12.56
C SER A 268 14.81 -6.36 -12.56
N ILE A 269 13.97 -6.40 -11.51
CA ILE A 269 12.88 -5.44 -11.35
C ILE A 269 13.45 -4.03 -11.14
N GLU A 270 14.43 -3.87 -10.25
CA GLU A 270 15.06 -2.58 -9.98
C GLU A 270 15.68 -1.98 -11.24
N LYS A 271 16.42 -2.79 -12.01
CA LYS A 271 17.00 -2.40 -13.30
C LYS A 271 15.94 -1.88 -14.26
N VAL A 272 14.80 -2.54 -14.37
CA VAL A 272 13.70 -2.11 -15.25
C VAL A 272 13.11 -0.77 -14.81
N PHE A 273 12.87 -0.60 -13.51
CA PHE A 273 12.35 0.67 -12.98
C PHE A 273 13.35 1.81 -13.17
N GLN A 274 14.66 1.58 -12.99
CA GLN A 274 15.68 2.62 -13.16
C GLN A 274 15.90 3.01 -14.63
N ASN A 275 15.85 2.05 -15.55
CA ASN A 275 16.17 2.27 -16.96
C ASN A 275 14.96 2.60 -17.84
N SER A 276 13.74 2.50 -17.32
CA SER A 276 12.54 2.77 -18.12
C SER A 276 12.35 4.26 -18.33
N LEU A 277 12.43 4.69 -19.60
CA LEU A 277 12.17 6.08 -20.02
C LEU A 277 10.75 6.55 -19.64
N LEU A 278 9.81 5.62 -19.47
CA LEU A 278 8.42 5.92 -19.12
C LEU A 278 8.21 6.23 -17.64
N MET A 279 9.17 5.99 -16.74
CA MET A 279 8.96 6.23 -15.31
C MET A 279 8.71 7.70 -14.99
N ASN A 280 9.44 8.60 -15.66
CA ASN A 280 9.25 10.04 -15.46
C ASN A 280 7.87 10.47 -15.95
N ASP A 281 7.45 10.01 -17.14
CA ASP A 281 6.14 10.31 -17.69
C ASP A 281 5.03 9.75 -16.80
N LEU A 282 5.18 8.50 -16.32
CA LEU A 282 4.25 7.90 -15.38
C LEU A 282 4.16 8.71 -14.08
N LYS A 283 5.29 9.15 -13.53
CA LYS A 283 5.32 9.98 -12.32
C LYS A 283 4.59 11.30 -12.52
N ILE A 284 4.75 11.92 -13.68
CA ILE A 284 4.09 13.18 -14.01
C ILE A 284 2.58 12.98 -14.22
N CYS A 285 2.18 11.95 -14.98
CA CYS A 285 0.78 11.71 -15.31
C CYS A 285 -0.01 11.04 -14.16
N SER A 286 0.67 10.43 -13.19
CA SER A 286 0.06 9.83 -12.00
C SER A 286 0.08 10.76 -10.77
N LYS A 287 0.33 12.05 -10.96
CA LYS A 287 0.13 13.02 -9.86
C LYS A 287 -1.30 12.95 -9.35
N SER A 288 -1.42 12.95 -8.03
CA SER A 288 -2.67 12.90 -7.29
C SER A 288 -2.61 13.83 -6.09
N ARG A 289 -3.75 14.07 -5.44
CA ARG A 289 -3.78 14.84 -4.18
C ARG A 289 -2.84 14.22 -3.14
N TYR A 290 -2.74 12.89 -3.11
CA TYR A 290 -1.79 12.18 -2.27
C TYR A 290 -0.33 12.56 -2.54
N THR A 291 0.11 12.52 -3.80
CA THR A 291 1.51 12.86 -4.13
C THR A 291 1.82 14.32 -3.84
N GLU A 292 0.87 15.22 -4.09
CA GLU A 292 1.03 16.65 -3.78
C GLU A 292 1.20 16.89 -2.28
N ILE A 293 0.33 16.29 -1.47
CA ILE A 293 0.33 16.44 -0.02
C ILE A 293 1.65 15.98 0.62
N PHE A 294 2.21 14.87 0.14
CA PHE A 294 3.46 14.30 0.67
C PHE A 294 4.71 14.75 -0.10
N GLY A 295 4.57 15.64 -1.09
CA GLY A 295 5.69 16.17 -1.87
C GLY A 295 6.45 15.10 -2.66
N TYR A 296 5.73 14.15 -3.26
CA TYR A 296 6.28 13.09 -4.11
C TYR A 296 6.40 13.49 -5.58
#